data_AF-A0A835LM31-F1
#
_entry.id   AF-A0A835LM31-F1
#
_cell.length_a   1.000
_cell.length_b   1.000
_cell.length_c   1.000
_cell.angle_alpha   90.00
_cell.angle_beta   90.00
_cell.angle_gamma   90.00
#
_symmetry.space_group_name_H-M   'P 1'
#
loop_
_entity.id
_entity.type
_entity.pdbx_description
1 polymer ?
#
loop_
_entity_poly.entity_id
_entity_poly.type
_entity_poly.pdbx_seq_one_letter_code
_entity_poly.pdbx_strand_id
1 'polypeptide(L)'
;MRLTWKTMFLDDKISAAEDLSFYRRLESGLVEARDLVGTGKVRLAELSFFNWWTFSIFFGTLFANTILLYVQDNVGWSVGYGLTTVGLAISILIFLVGTPFYRHKVPTGSPFTSMSRVLVATIRKWMIPVPSDPKELYELDMAEYAKKQKYRIDSTPSLRLVFLQQFFLTKKAQMNSNLDKSDLIQLT
;
A
#
# COMPACT_ATOMS: atom_id res chain seq x y z
N MET A 1 26.51 -62.92 -34.31
CA MET A 1 25.04 -62.86 -34.47
C MET A 1 24.37 -62.43 -33.14
N ARG A 2 24.77 -61.30 -32.55
CA ARG A 2 24.32 -60.85 -31.21
C ARG A 2 24.13 -59.32 -31.09
N LEU A 3 24.03 -58.63 -32.25
CA LEU A 3 23.98 -57.16 -32.33
C LEU A 3 22.63 -56.63 -32.83
N THR A 4 21.80 -57.45 -33.46
CA THR A 4 20.50 -57.03 -34.04
C THR A 4 19.38 -56.84 -33.02
N TRP A 5 19.40 -57.60 -31.92
CA TRP A 5 18.39 -57.46 -30.87
C TRP A 5 18.54 -56.15 -30.08
N LYS A 6 19.78 -55.69 -29.89
CA LYS A 6 20.06 -54.47 -29.11
C LYS A 6 19.56 -53.23 -29.84
N THR A 7 19.68 -53.18 -31.18
CA THR A 7 19.20 -52.06 -31.99
C THR A 7 17.67 -52.01 -32.06
N MET A 8 16.99 -53.16 -32.11
CA MET A 8 15.53 -53.23 -32.13
C MET A 8 14.89 -52.75 -30.82
N PHE A 9 15.48 -53.08 -29.67
CA PHE A 9 15.02 -52.57 -28.37
C PHE A 9 15.32 -51.07 -28.14
N LEU A 10 16.38 -50.55 -28.78
CA LEU A 10 16.70 -49.13 -28.72
C LEU A 10 15.71 -48.30 -29.53
N ASP A 11 15.34 -48.76 -30.73
CA ASP A 11 14.35 -48.09 -31.56
C ASP A 11 12.97 -48.03 -30.89
N ASP A 12 12.55 -49.13 -30.25
CA ASP A 12 11.27 -49.20 -29.53
C ASP A 12 11.25 -48.26 -28.31
N LYS A 13 12.38 -48.12 -27.61
CA LYS A 13 12.53 -47.16 -26.51
C LYS A 13 12.59 -45.72 -26.99
N ILE A 14 13.20 -45.46 -28.14
CA ILE A 14 13.29 -44.12 -28.74
C ILE A 14 11.91 -43.68 -29.24
N SER A 15 11.18 -44.55 -29.93
CA SER A 15 9.82 -44.28 -30.41
C SER A 15 8.86 -44.00 -29.25
N ALA A 16 8.90 -44.82 -28.18
CA ALA A 16 8.09 -44.57 -26.98
C ALA A 16 8.50 -43.29 -26.22
N ALA A 17 9.79 -42.92 -26.24
CA ALA A 17 10.27 -41.70 -25.61
C ALA A 17 9.89 -40.45 -26.41
N GLU A 18 9.91 -40.51 -27.74
CA GLU A 18 9.43 -39.44 -28.62
C GLU A 18 7.93 -39.19 -28.39
N ASP A 19 7.12 -40.26 -28.37
CA ASP A 19 5.69 -40.15 -28.07
C ASP A 19 5.44 -39.53 -26.69
N LEU A 20 6.10 -40.04 -25.64
CA LEU A 20 5.94 -39.48 -24.29
C LEU A 20 6.42 -38.03 -24.19
N SER A 21 7.46 -37.65 -24.93
CA SER A 21 7.94 -36.27 -24.99
C SER A 21 6.95 -35.36 -25.71
N PHE A 22 6.30 -35.87 -26.77
CA PHE A 22 5.27 -35.18 -27.53
C PHE A 22 4.00 -34.98 -26.70
N TYR A 23 3.52 -36.02 -26.02
CA TYR A 23 2.37 -35.91 -25.12
C TYR A 23 2.66 -34.96 -23.95
N ARG A 24 3.84 -35.01 -23.33
CA ARG A 24 4.23 -34.09 -22.26
C ARG A 24 4.33 -32.65 -22.75
N ARG A 25 4.76 -32.43 -24.00
CA ARG A 25 4.77 -31.10 -24.64
C ARG A 25 3.34 -30.58 -24.85
N LEU A 26 2.42 -31.42 -25.31
CA LEU A 26 1.02 -31.06 -25.49
C LEU A 26 0.34 -30.75 -24.15
N GLU A 27 0.56 -31.55 -23.12
CA GLU A 27 0.06 -31.26 -21.76
C GLU A 27 0.62 -29.94 -21.23
N SER A 28 1.90 -29.65 -21.46
CA SER A 28 2.48 -28.37 -21.02
C SER A 28 1.80 -27.17 -21.68
N GLY A 29 1.50 -27.25 -22.98
CA GLY A 29 0.76 -26.20 -23.69
C GLY A 29 -0.70 -26.08 -23.25
N LEU A 30 -1.35 -27.21 -22.93
CA LEU A 30 -2.73 -27.21 -22.43
C LEU A 30 -2.84 -26.67 -20.99
N VAL A 31 -1.83 -26.90 -20.14
CA VAL A 31 -1.78 -26.33 -18.79
C VAL A 31 -1.59 -24.81 -18.85
N GLU A 32 -0.68 -24.33 -19.70
CA GLU A 32 -0.47 -22.89 -19.91
C GLU A 32 -1.74 -22.21 -20.45
N ALA A 33 -2.41 -22.82 -21.44
CA ALA A 33 -3.68 -22.31 -21.95
C ALA A 33 -4.79 -22.31 -20.89
N ARG A 34 -4.86 -23.35 -20.03
CA ARG A 34 -5.84 -23.42 -18.93
C ARG A 34 -5.61 -22.32 -17.90
N ASP A 35 -4.36 -22.06 -17.55
CA ASP A 35 -4.00 -21.03 -16.57
C ASP A 35 -4.22 -19.62 -17.13
N LEU A 36 -3.98 -19.39 -18.43
CA LEU A 36 -4.31 -18.14 -19.12
C LEU A 36 -5.83 -17.90 -19.16
N VAL A 37 -6.61 -18.93 -19.49
CA VAL A 37 -8.08 -18.85 -19.51
C VAL A 37 -8.65 -18.65 -18.09
N GLY A 38 -8.12 -19.36 -17.09
CA GLY A 38 -8.51 -19.20 -15.69
C GLY A 38 -8.19 -17.79 -15.18
N THR A 39 -6.97 -17.31 -15.43
CA THR A 39 -6.52 -15.96 -15.07
C THR A 39 -7.34 -14.89 -15.79
N GLY A 40 -7.68 -15.08 -17.07
CA GLY A 40 -8.53 -14.17 -17.84
C GLY A 40 -9.95 -14.08 -17.27
N LYS A 41 -10.59 -15.22 -16.96
CA LYS A 41 -11.95 -15.24 -16.40
C LYS A 41 -12.05 -14.56 -15.03
N VAL A 42 -11.09 -14.79 -14.13
CA VAL A 42 -11.05 -14.13 -12.81
C VAL A 42 -10.89 -12.63 -12.96
N ARG A 43 -9.93 -12.17 -13.79
CA ARG A 43 -9.72 -10.74 -14.05
C ARG A 43 -10.95 -10.06 -14.66
N LEU A 44 -11.64 -10.72 -15.58
CA LEU A 44 -12.86 -10.18 -16.18
C LEU A 44 -14.00 -10.07 -15.16
N ALA A 45 -14.13 -11.04 -14.26
CA ALA A 45 -15.12 -10.99 -13.18
C ALA A 45 -14.81 -9.88 -12.17
N GLU A 46 -13.55 -9.71 -11.79
CA GLU A 46 -13.09 -8.62 -10.92
C GLU A 46 -13.35 -7.24 -11.55
N LEU A 47 -13.01 -7.08 -12.83
CA LEU A 47 -13.25 -5.85 -13.58
C LEU A 47 -14.74 -5.57 -13.79
N SER A 48 -15.55 -6.60 -14.06
CA SER A 48 -17.00 -6.46 -14.20
C SER A 48 -17.66 -6.07 -12.88
N PHE A 49 -17.23 -6.68 -11.77
CA PHE A 49 -17.67 -6.29 -10.42
C PHE A 49 -17.30 -4.83 -10.12
N PHE A 50 -16.06 -4.44 -10.39
CA PHE A 50 -15.61 -3.06 -10.17
C PHE A 50 -16.36 -2.06 -11.04
N ASN A 51 -16.59 -2.39 -12.32
CA ASN A 51 -17.33 -1.55 -13.24
C ASN A 51 -18.78 -1.36 -12.78
N TRP A 52 -19.47 -2.44 -12.39
CA TRP A 52 -20.83 -2.38 -11.86
C TRP A 52 -20.91 -1.59 -10.54
N TRP A 53 -19.97 -1.84 -9.64
CA TRP A 53 -19.87 -1.12 -8.37
C TRP A 53 -19.67 0.38 -8.58
N THR A 54 -18.79 0.76 -9.51
CA THR A 54 -18.53 2.15 -9.89
C THR A 54 -19.77 2.80 -10.49
N PHE A 55 -20.47 2.10 -11.40
CA PHE A 55 -21.73 2.58 -11.96
C PHE A 55 -22.78 2.84 -10.88
N SER A 56 -22.91 1.93 -9.91
CA SER A 56 -23.84 2.08 -8.78
C SER A 56 -23.51 3.30 -7.91
N ILE A 57 -22.22 3.58 -7.64
CA ILE A 57 -21.79 4.76 -6.88
C ILE A 57 -22.16 6.05 -7.62
N PHE A 58 -21.89 6.12 -8.93
CA PHE A 58 -22.25 7.30 -9.72
C PHE A 58 -23.76 7.52 -9.75
N PHE A 59 -24.55 6.47 -9.95
CA PHE A 59 -26.00 6.55 -9.93
C PHE A 59 -26.53 7.03 -8.58
N GLY A 60 -26.03 6.47 -7.48
CA GLY A 60 -26.38 6.89 -6.12
C GLY A 60 -25.99 8.34 -5.83
N THR A 61 -24.83 8.78 -6.31
CA THR A 61 -24.33 10.15 -6.12
C THR A 61 -25.18 11.17 -6.89
N LEU A 62 -25.54 10.87 -8.14
CA LEU A 62 -26.44 11.73 -8.93
C LEU A 62 -27.79 11.89 -8.22
N PHE A 63 -28.39 10.78 -7.78
CA PHE A 63 -29.69 10.80 -7.11
C PHE A 63 -29.64 11.54 -5.76
N ALA A 64 -28.60 11.28 -4.96
CA ALA A 64 -28.37 11.96 -3.69
C ALA A 64 -28.19 13.47 -3.89
N ASN A 65 -27.38 13.90 -4.85
CA ASN A 65 -27.19 15.31 -5.15
C ASN A 65 -28.47 15.96 -5.66
N THR A 66 -29.22 15.32 -6.56
CA THR A 66 -30.50 15.87 -7.06
C THR A 66 -31.51 16.05 -5.94
N ILE A 67 -31.72 15.05 -5.10
CA ILE A 67 -32.66 15.14 -3.97
C ILE A 67 -32.18 16.17 -2.95
N LEU A 68 -30.90 16.14 -2.60
CA LEU A 68 -30.32 17.04 -1.60
C LEU A 68 -30.45 18.50 -2.05
N LEU A 69 -30.07 18.81 -3.29
CA LEU A 69 -30.19 20.16 -3.85
C LEU A 69 -31.66 20.59 -3.95
N TYR A 70 -32.55 19.71 -4.41
CA TYR A 70 -33.98 20.02 -4.48
C TYR A 70 -34.55 20.38 -3.10
N VAL A 71 -34.19 19.63 -2.06
CA VAL A 71 -34.63 19.90 -0.68
C VAL A 71 -34.03 21.19 -0.13
N GLN A 72 -32.75 21.44 -0.39
CA GLN A 72 -32.07 22.67 0.02
C GLN A 72 -32.71 23.90 -0.62
N ASP A 73 -33.04 23.84 -1.92
CA ASP A 73 -33.60 24.96 -2.68
C ASP A 73 -35.09 25.22 -2.38
N ASN A 74 -35.89 24.17 -2.14
CA ASN A 74 -37.35 24.31 -1.96
C ASN A 74 -37.80 24.42 -0.49
N VAL A 75 -37.10 23.78 0.44
CA VAL A 75 -37.51 23.66 1.86
C VAL A 75 -36.56 24.43 2.78
N GLY A 76 -35.40 24.84 2.26
CA GLY A 76 -34.41 25.65 2.94
C GLY A 76 -33.33 24.83 3.66
N TRP A 77 -32.32 25.56 4.15
CA TRP A 77 -31.08 25.01 4.67
C TRP A 77 -31.23 24.10 5.90
N SER A 78 -32.24 24.32 6.75
CA SER A 78 -32.39 23.55 8.00
C SER A 78 -32.73 22.07 7.73
N VAL A 79 -33.54 21.79 6.70
CA VAL A 79 -33.93 20.43 6.33
C VAL A 79 -32.77 19.67 5.70
N GLY A 80 -31.89 20.37 4.96
CA GLY A 80 -30.63 19.80 4.46
C GLY A 80 -29.75 19.25 5.58
N TYR A 81 -29.55 20.00 6.66
CA TYR A 81 -28.82 19.54 7.84
C TYR A 81 -29.51 18.39 8.57
N GLY A 82 -30.85 18.39 8.60
CA GLY A 82 -31.65 17.28 9.12
C GLY A 82 -31.36 15.98 8.35
N LEU A 83 -31.38 16.05 7.02
CA LEU A 83 -31.09 14.90 6.16
C LEU A 83 -29.67 14.36 6.35
N THR A 84 -28.68 15.25 6.49
CA THR A 84 -27.30 14.83 6.80
C THR A 84 -27.20 14.14 8.16
N THR A 85 -27.89 14.66 9.17
CA THR A 85 -27.90 14.08 10.53
C THR A 85 -28.53 12.70 10.54
N VAL A 86 -29.66 12.52 9.83
CA VAL A 86 -30.30 11.21 9.67
C VAL A 86 -29.38 10.24 8.92
N GLY A 87 -28.71 10.69 7.85
CA GLY A 87 -27.73 9.88 7.11
C GLY A 87 -26.57 9.41 7.99
N LEU A 88 -26.04 10.31 8.84
CA LEU A 88 -25.01 9.96 9.84
C LEU A 88 -25.53 8.95 10.87
N ALA A 89 -26.75 9.14 11.39
CA ALA A 89 -27.34 8.21 12.35
C ALA A 89 -27.52 6.81 11.74
N ILE A 90 -28.00 6.72 10.50
CA ILE A 90 -28.13 5.46 9.77
C ILE A 90 -26.75 4.81 9.56
N SER A 91 -25.73 5.58 9.20
CA SER A 91 -24.35 5.08 9.05
C SER A 91 -23.83 4.44 10.33
N ILE A 92 -24.04 5.10 11.48
CA ILE A 92 -23.66 4.56 12.80
C ILE A 92 -24.42 3.27 13.11
N LEU A 93 -25.73 3.22 12.85
CA LEU A 93 -26.52 2.00 13.06
C LEU A 93 -26.01 0.83 12.21
N ILE A 94 -25.75 1.06 10.93
CA ILE A 94 -25.17 0.05 10.03
C ILE A 94 -23.80 -0.40 10.54
N PHE A 95 -22.97 0.53 11.01
CA PHE A 95 -21.66 0.20 11.58
C PHE A 95 -21.78 -0.70 12.81
N LEU A 96 -22.71 -0.39 13.73
CA LEU A 96 -22.96 -1.22 14.91
C LEU A 96 -23.48 -2.61 14.56
N VAL A 97 -24.41 -2.70 13.59
CA VAL A 97 -24.94 -3.99 13.10
C VAL A 97 -23.89 -4.77 12.31
N GLY A 98 -22.97 -4.08 11.62
CA GLY A 98 -21.87 -4.67 10.86
C GLY A 98 -20.66 -5.07 11.73
N THR A 99 -20.56 -4.54 12.95
CA THR A 99 -19.50 -4.86 13.93
C THR A 99 -19.37 -6.38 14.19
N PRO A 100 -20.46 -7.17 14.38
CA PRO A 100 -20.35 -8.63 14.49
C PRO A 100 -20.01 -9.35 13.18
N PHE A 101 -20.32 -8.76 12.02
CA PHE A 101 -19.94 -9.29 10.69
C PHE A 101 -18.47 -9.03 10.37
N TYR A 102 -17.84 -8.07 11.06
CA TYR A 102 -16.40 -7.93 11.15
C TYR A 102 -15.84 -9.08 11.99
N ARG A 103 -15.72 -10.26 11.37
CA ARG A 103 -14.99 -11.40 11.91
C ARG A 103 -13.66 -10.90 12.45
N HIS A 104 -13.52 -10.91 13.78
CA HIS A 104 -12.34 -10.44 14.47
C HIS A 104 -11.16 -11.30 14.01
N LYS A 105 -10.42 -10.80 13.01
CA LYS A 105 -9.12 -11.36 12.70
C LYS A 105 -8.23 -11.04 13.89
N VAL A 106 -7.49 -12.04 14.37
CA VAL A 106 -6.33 -11.82 15.26
C VAL A 106 -5.59 -10.56 14.80
N PRO A 107 -5.25 -9.62 15.70
CA PRO A 107 -4.82 -8.28 15.33
C PRO A 107 -3.54 -8.34 14.49
N THR A 108 -3.69 -8.44 13.18
CA THR A 108 -2.67 -8.10 12.20
C THR A 108 -2.45 -6.61 12.39
N GLY A 109 -1.33 -6.26 13.03
CA GLY A 109 -1.03 -4.90 13.44
C GLY A 109 -1.35 -3.89 12.34
N SER A 110 -2.26 -2.97 12.62
CA SER A 110 -2.63 -1.91 11.69
C SER A 110 -1.38 -1.04 11.41
N PRO A 111 -1.12 -0.63 10.16
CA PRO A 111 -0.05 0.31 9.80
C PRO A 111 -0.08 1.58 10.66
N PHE A 112 -1.27 1.98 11.11
CA PHE A 112 -1.49 3.11 12.02
C PHE A 112 -0.85 2.89 13.40
N THR A 113 -0.83 1.66 13.89
CA THR A 113 -0.14 1.27 15.15
C THR A 113 1.39 1.35 15.00
N SER A 114 1.91 1.03 13.81
CA SER A 114 3.35 1.23 13.51
C SER A 114 3.70 2.71 13.44
N MET A 115 2.87 3.53 12.77
CA MET A 115 3.08 4.99 12.70
C MET A 115 3.04 5.65 14.08
N SER A 116 2.05 5.31 14.91
CA SER A 116 1.96 5.81 16.28
C SER A 116 3.11 5.34 17.17
N ARG A 117 3.58 4.09 17.01
CA ARG A 117 4.75 3.59 17.75
C ARG A 117 6.04 4.33 17.35
N VAL A 118 6.24 4.63 16.06
CA VAL A 118 7.38 5.45 15.60
C VAL A 118 7.25 6.89 16.07
N LEU A 119 6.06 7.48 16.06
CA LEU A 119 5.81 8.83 16.56
C LEU A 119 6.17 8.93 18.05
N VAL A 120 5.65 8.00 18.86
CA VAL A 120 5.91 7.92 20.31
C VAL A 120 7.39 7.64 20.58
N ALA A 121 8.01 6.72 19.82
CA ALA A 121 9.43 6.44 19.94
C ALA A 121 10.29 7.66 19.59
N THR A 122 9.95 8.39 18.53
CA THR A 122 10.67 9.61 18.13
C THR A 122 10.54 10.71 19.17
N ILE A 123 9.33 10.95 19.69
CA ILE A 123 9.09 11.96 20.74
C ILE A 123 9.81 11.59 22.03
N ARG A 124 9.76 10.32 22.45
CA ARG A 124 10.47 9.84 23.64
C ARG A 124 11.99 9.88 23.46
N LYS A 125 12.49 9.58 22.27
CA LYS A 125 13.93 9.53 21.95
C LYS A 125 14.50 10.91 21.56
N TRP A 126 13.65 11.92 21.36
CA TRP A 126 14.04 13.32 21.13
C TRP A 126 14.69 13.99 22.35
N MET A 127 14.51 13.41 23.55
CA MET A 127 15.03 13.95 24.81
C MET A 127 16.30 13.21 25.30
N ILE A 128 16.88 12.34 24.47
CA ILE A 128 18.10 11.59 24.81
C ILE A 128 19.24 12.11 23.92
N PRO A 129 20.35 12.63 24.48
CA PRO A 129 21.51 13.03 23.69
C PRO A 129 22.07 11.80 22.97
N VAL A 130 22.25 11.91 21.65
CA VAL A 130 22.72 10.83 20.76
C VAL A 130 24.16 10.46 21.12
N PRO A 131 24.45 9.21 21.56
CA PRO A 131 25.81 8.72 21.70
C PRO A 131 26.47 8.58 20.32
N SER A 132 27.72 9.03 20.20
CA SER A 132 28.46 9.14 18.94
C SER A 132 28.97 7.81 18.35
N ASP A 133 28.63 6.65 18.93
CA ASP A 133 29.16 5.35 18.50
C ASP A 133 28.16 4.54 17.63
N PRO A 134 28.50 4.23 16.35
CA PRO A 134 27.60 3.59 15.39
C PRO A 134 27.18 2.14 15.70
N LYS A 135 27.79 1.49 16.69
CA LYS A 135 27.55 0.06 17.01
C LYS A 135 26.36 -0.19 17.94
N GLU A 136 25.75 0.86 18.49
CA GLU A 136 24.61 0.75 19.41
C GLU A 136 23.23 0.93 18.72
N LEU A 137 23.22 1.19 17.41
CA LEU A 137 22.00 1.45 16.65
C LEU A 137 21.40 0.14 16.08
N TYR A 138 20.86 -0.73 16.93
CA TYR A 138 19.97 -1.86 16.55
C TYR A 138 20.31 -2.54 15.20
N GLU A 139 21.53 -3.01 15.04
CA GLU A 139 21.86 -3.89 13.92
C GLU A 139 21.40 -5.30 14.30
N LEU A 140 20.21 -5.67 13.84
CA LEU A 140 19.81 -7.07 13.79
C LEU A 140 20.82 -7.84 12.93
N ASP A 141 21.26 -8.99 13.42
CA ASP A 141 22.27 -9.84 12.77
C ASP A 141 21.93 -10.12 11.29
N MET A 142 22.95 -10.12 10.44
CA MET A 142 22.85 -10.26 8.97
C MET A 142 22.01 -11.48 8.54
N ALA A 143 21.98 -12.52 9.37
CA ALA A 143 21.22 -13.75 9.14
C ALA A 143 19.69 -13.54 9.09
N GLU A 144 19.14 -12.54 9.80
CA GLU A 144 17.69 -12.31 9.84
C GLU A 144 17.18 -11.46 8.66
N TYR A 145 18.04 -10.62 8.07
CA TYR A 145 17.73 -9.84 6.87
C TYR A 145 17.55 -10.73 5.62
N ALA A 146 18.38 -11.75 5.47
CA ALA A 146 18.28 -12.71 4.37
C ALA A 146 16.94 -13.48 4.39
N LYS A 147 16.40 -13.74 5.59
CA LYS A 147 15.13 -14.45 5.78
C LYS A 147 13.90 -13.62 5.42
N LYS A 148 13.98 -12.28 5.44
CA LYS A 148 12.86 -11.35 5.19
C LYS A 148 12.88 -10.67 3.82
N GLN A 149 13.87 -10.98 2.97
CA GLN A 149 13.97 -10.48 1.60
C GLN A 149 13.74 -8.95 1.47
N LYS A 150 14.29 -8.18 2.42
CA LYS A 150 14.16 -6.72 2.46
C LYS A 150 15.49 -6.09 2.08
N TYR A 151 15.49 -5.33 0.98
CA TYR A 151 16.69 -4.63 0.51
C TYR A 151 17.12 -3.53 1.48
N ARG A 152 18.42 -3.46 1.76
CA ARG A 152 19.04 -2.38 2.51
C ARG A 152 18.96 -1.12 1.65
N ILE A 153 18.45 -0.03 2.22
CA ILE A 153 18.58 1.30 1.62
C ILE A 153 19.78 1.92 2.31
N ASP A 154 20.90 1.98 1.60
CA ASP A 154 22.09 2.65 2.11
C ASP A 154 21.80 4.15 2.25
N SER A 155 22.08 4.67 3.45
CA SER A 155 21.83 6.06 3.79
C SER A 155 22.66 6.95 2.86
N THR A 156 21.98 7.58 1.89
CA THR A 156 22.63 8.47 0.94
C THR A 156 22.94 9.80 1.63
N PRO A 157 24.21 10.24 1.71
CA PRO A 157 24.59 11.47 2.42
C PRO A 157 24.08 12.77 1.76
N SER A 158 23.54 12.70 0.54
CA SER A 158 23.19 13.87 -0.27
C SER A 158 21.94 14.62 0.20
N LEU A 159 21.05 14.00 0.97
CA LEU A 159 19.82 14.64 1.46
C LEU A 159 20.01 15.54 2.70
N ARG A 160 21.17 15.47 3.37
CA ARG A 160 21.47 16.33 4.54
C ARG A 160 21.88 17.74 4.16
N LEU A 161 22.52 17.92 3.00
CA LEU A 161 23.14 19.19 2.62
C LEU A 161 22.12 20.24 2.17
N VAL A 162 21.07 19.85 1.45
CA VAL A 162 20.04 20.78 0.99
C VAL A 162 19.22 21.33 2.16
N PHE A 163 18.86 20.46 3.10
CA PHE A 163 18.02 20.86 4.24
C PHE A 163 18.78 21.76 5.22
N LEU A 164 20.06 21.47 5.48
CA LEU A 164 20.90 22.32 6.34
C LEU A 164 21.21 23.66 5.68
N GLN A 165 21.45 23.71 4.37
CA GLN A 165 21.72 24.97 3.69
C GLN A 165 20.49 25.89 3.73
N GLN A 166 19.29 25.38 3.51
CA GLN A 166 18.06 26.17 3.64
C GLN A 166 17.84 26.64 5.08
N PHE A 167 18.05 25.78 6.08
CA PHE A 167 17.90 26.15 7.48
C PHE A 167 18.88 27.26 7.91
N PHE A 168 20.15 27.18 7.51
CA PHE A 168 21.15 28.22 7.81
C PHE A 168 20.85 29.54 7.11
N LEU A 169 20.37 29.52 5.87
CA LEU A 169 19.97 30.73 5.15
C LEU A 169 18.76 31.40 5.82
N THR A 170 17.75 30.63 6.23
CA THR A 170 16.58 31.17 6.95
C THR A 170 16.97 31.73 8.32
N LYS A 171 17.85 31.06 9.07
CA LYS A 171 18.35 31.57 10.36
C LYS A 171 19.16 32.87 10.20
N LYS A 172 20.00 32.97 9.15
CA LYS A 172 20.79 34.17 8.89
C LYS A 172 19.90 35.37 8.53
N ALA A 173 18.87 35.16 7.72
CA ALA A 173 17.90 36.20 7.37
C ALA A 173 17.14 36.72 8.61
N GLN A 174 16.74 35.83 9.52
CA GLN A 174 16.08 36.21 10.77
C GLN A 174 17.01 36.99 11.72
N MET A 175 18.29 36.63 11.83
CA MET A 175 19.22 37.37 12.70
C MET A 175 19.46 38.79 12.17
N ASN A 176 19.58 38.96 10.85
CA ASN A 176 19.77 40.29 10.26
C ASN A 176 18.55 41.20 10.44
N SER A 177 17.32 40.69 10.30
CA SER A 177 16.12 41.47 10.54
C SER A 177 15.90 41.83 12.01
N ASN A 178 16.46 41.06 12.95
CA ASN A 178 16.37 41.36 14.37
C ASN A 178 17.45 42.35 14.83
N LEU A 179 18.62 42.37 14.18
CA LEU A 179 19.65 43.40 14.39
C LEU A 179 19.17 44.79 13.94
N ASP A 180 18.53 44.87 12.77
CA ASP A 180 17.94 46.12 12.26
C ASP A 180 16.87 46.68 13.23
N LYS A 181 16.03 45.80 13.79
CA LYS A 181 15.02 46.21 14.78
C LYS A 181 15.63 46.65 16.11
N SER A 182 16.72 46.01 16.58
CA SER A 182 17.36 46.42 17.84
C SER A 182 18.06 47.76 17.74
N ASP A 183 18.64 48.08 16.58
CA ASP A 183 19.29 49.37 16.35
C ASP A 183 18.26 50.52 16.23
N LEU A 184 17.07 50.24 15.69
CA LEU A 184 15.97 51.21 15.64
C LEU A 184 15.29 51.46 17.00
N ILE A 185 15.32 50.48 17.92
CA ILE A 185 14.76 50.64 19.27
C ILE A 185 15.69 51.44 20.20
N GLN A 186 17.00 51.48 19.92
CA GLN A 186 17.96 52.28 20.69
C GLN A 186 18.05 53.75 20.26
N LEU A 187 17.40 54.12 19.15
CA LEU A 187 17.43 55.48 18.56
C LEU A 187 16.12 56.29 18.77
N THR A 188 15.16 55.77 19.54
CA THR A 188 13.93 56.49 19.97
C THR A 188 13.89 56.62 21.48
#